data_AF-A0A8T5QIM3-F1
#
_entry.id   AF-A0A8T5QIM3-F1
#
_cell.length_a   1.000
_cell.length_b   1.000
_cell.length_c   1.000
_cell.angle_alpha   90.00
_cell.angle_beta   90.00
_cell.angle_gamma   90.00
#
_symmetry.space_group_name_H-M   'P 1'
#
loop_
_entity.id
_entity.type
_entity.pdbx_description
1 polymer ?
#
loop_
_entity_poly.entity_id
_entity_poly.type
_entity_poly.pdbx_seq_one_letter_code
_entity_poly.pdbx_strand_id
1 'polypeptide(L)'
;MKPSIIVSKKDIAGMNIRDVLIELHGFKETTEMFHGNHVHAKQGIKLYTTDEETIHSEGIDKEVEGDWIIFATRHQAASGKKCFCAHVPGNWGKAEAGGSDRKLCAALPGVMKQALKKI
;
A
#
# COMPACT_ATOMS: atom_id res chain seq x y z
N MET A 1 -11.81 0.41 -13.35
CA MET A 1 -10.88 0.90 -12.32
C MET A 1 -10.03 -0.26 -11.81
N LYS A 2 -8.72 -0.09 -11.71
CA LYS A 2 -7.75 -1.07 -11.21
C LYS A 2 -6.84 -0.42 -10.17
N PRO A 3 -6.52 -1.11 -9.06
CA PRO A 3 -5.58 -0.61 -8.08
C PRO A 3 -4.13 -0.76 -8.55
N SER A 4 -3.26 0.07 -7.99
CA SER A 4 -1.85 -0.24 -7.76
C SER A 4 -1.69 -0.77 -6.33
N ILE A 5 -0.79 -1.73 -6.12
CA ILE A 5 -0.43 -2.22 -4.78
C ILE A 5 0.98 -1.73 -4.47
N ILE A 6 1.19 -1.18 -3.29
CA ILE A 6 2.49 -0.65 -2.84
C ILE A 6 2.86 -1.32 -1.51
N VAL A 7 4.10 -1.83 -1.46
CA VAL A 7 4.72 -2.41 -0.26
C VAL A 7 6.07 -1.75 -0.02
N SER A 8 6.57 -1.84 1.22
CA SER A 8 7.90 -1.36 1.59
C SER A 8 8.79 -2.50 2.07
N LYS A 9 10.06 -2.49 1.69
CA LYS A 9 11.07 -3.40 2.26
C LYS A 9 11.29 -3.21 3.76
N LYS A 10 10.95 -2.03 4.31
CA LYS A 10 11.03 -1.73 5.75
C LYS A 10 9.83 -2.29 6.52
N ASP A 11 8.84 -2.88 5.83
CA ASP A 11 7.62 -3.43 6.42
C ASP A 11 7.53 -4.96 6.25
N ILE A 12 7.76 -5.69 7.34
CA ILE A 12 7.72 -7.16 7.34
C ILE A 12 6.34 -7.70 6.91
N ALA A 13 5.24 -7.04 7.31
CA ALA A 13 3.91 -7.49 6.92
C ALA A 13 3.66 -7.21 5.43
N GLY A 14 4.07 -6.04 4.95
CA GLY A 14 4.00 -5.68 3.53
C GLY A 14 4.77 -6.66 2.65
N MET A 15 5.99 -7.02 3.05
CA MET A 15 6.82 -7.99 2.33
C MET A 15 6.21 -9.40 2.34
N ASN A 16 5.66 -9.84 3.47
CA ASN A 16 4.93 -11.12 3.53
C ASN A 16 3.72 -11.14 2.58
N ILE A 17 2.92 -10.05 2.55
CA ILE A 17 1.79 -9.92 1.61
C ILE A 17 2.28 -9.96 0.16
N ARG A 18 3.39 -9.26 -0.15
CA ARG A 18 4.01 -9.25 -1.48
C ARG A 18 4.37 -10.66 -1.93
N ASP A 19 5.06 -11.41 -1.07
CA ASP A 19 5.56 -12.75 -1.40
C ASP A 19 4.38 -13.71 -1.64
N VAL A 20 3.35 -13.66 -0.81
CA VAL A 20 2.09 -14.42 -1.03
C VAL A 20 1.42 -14.04 -2.36
N LEU A 21 1.39 -12.76 -2.73
CA LEU A 21 0.82 -12.31 -4.00
C LEU A 21 1.59 -12.88 -5.20
N ILE A 22 2.92 -12.92 -5.11
CA ILE A 22 3.81 -13.47 -6.15
C ILE A 22 3.64 -15.00 -6.23
N GLU A 23 3.84 -15.69 -5.13
CA GLU A 23 3.92 -17.16 -5.08
C GLU A 23 2.56 -17.83 -5.32
N LEU A 24 1.49 -17.30 -4.69
CA LEU A 24 0.19 -17.98 -4.67
C LEU A 24 -0.85 -17.32 -5.57
N HIS A 25 -0.68 -16.04 -5.87
CA HIS A 25 -1.65 -15.31 -6.69
C HIS A 25 -1.14 -14.97 -8.09
N GLY A 26 0.07 -15.40 -8.48
CA GLY A 26 0.51 -15.36 -9.88
C GLY A 26 0.88 -13.96 -10.38
N PHE A 27 1.32 -13.07 -9.48
CA PHE A 27 2.05 -11.88 -9.88
C PHE A 27 3.41 -12.30 -10.45
N LYS A 28 3.75 -11.77 -11.62
CA LYS A 28 5.00 -12.07 -12.31
C LYS A 28 5.87 -10.83 -12.40
N GLU A 29 7.17 -11.02 -12.28
CA GLU A 29 8.16 -9.98 -12.51
C GLU A 29 7.99 -9.39 -13.92
N THR A 30 8.15 -8.07 -14.04
CA THR A 30 8.16 -7.35 -15.32
C THR A 30 9.55 -6.75 -15.57
N THR A 31 9.74 -6.18 -16.76
CA THR A 31 10.95 -5.42 -17.10
C THR A 31 10.97 -4.00 -16.52
N GLU A 32 9.89 -3.58 -15.86
CA GLU A 32 9.76 -2.24 -15.28
C GLU A 32 10.41 -2.18 -13.90
N MET A 33 11.07 -1.06 -13.63
CA MET A 33 11.75 -0.79 -12.36
C MET A 33 11.08 0.38 -11.66
N PHE A 34 10.89 0.26 -10.35
CA PHE A 34 10.39 1.31 -9.48
C PHE A 34 11.29 1.43 -8.26
N HIS A 35 11.91 2.60 -8.08
CA HIS A 35 12.88 2.88 -7.01
C HIS A 35 13.96 1.78 -6.86
N GLY A 36 14.46 1.27 -7.99
CA GLY A 36 15.49 0.21 -8.02
C GLY A 36 14.97 -1.21 -7.78
N ASN A 37 13.65 -1.41 -7.68
CA ASN A 37 13.00 -2.70 -7.50
C ASN A 37 12.22 -3.14 -8.73
N HIS A 38 12.18 -4.44 -9.00
CA HIS A 38 11.33 -4.98 -10.05
C HIS A 38 9.85 -4.81 -9.72
N VAL A 39 9.10 -4.25 -10.66
CA VAL A 39 7.64 -4.22 -10.60
C VAL A 39 7.11 -5.61 -10.93
N HIS A 40 6.11 -6.06 -10.19
CA HIS A 40 5.39 -7.29 -10.51
C HIS A 40 4.00 -6.95 -11.01
N ALA A 41 3.45 -7.77 -11.90
CA ALA A 41 2.13 -7.50 -12.46
C ALA A 41 1.29 -8.77 -12.64
N LYS A 42 -0.03 -8.58 -12.56
CA LYS A 42 -1.03 -9.57 -12.94
C LYS A 42 -2.26 -8.88 -13.49
N GLN A 43 -2.71 -9.26 -14.69
CA GLN A 43 -3.96 -8.77 -15.29
C GLN A 43 -4.09 -7.23 -15.32
N GLY A 44 -2.95 -6.54 -15.42
CA GLY A 44 -2.86 -5.07 -15.39
C GLY A 44 -2.98 -4.43 -14.01
N ILE A 45 -2.90 -5.21 -12.92
CA ILE A 45 -2.64 -4.71 -11.56
C ILE A 45 -1.13 -4.79 -11.34
N LYS A 46 -0.52 -3.68 -10.93
CA LYS A 46 0.91 -3.59 -10.65
C LYS A 46 1.17 -3.59 -9.14
N LEU A 47 2.24 -4.28 -8.75
CA LEU A 47 2.76 -4.41 -7.40
C LEU A 47 4.15 -3.78 -7.36
N TYR A 48 4.22 -2.66 -6.66
CA TYR A 48 5.40 -1.82 -6.51
C TYR A 48 6.04 -2.04 -5.14
N THR A 49 7.37 -2.10 -5.11
CA THR A 49 8.15 -2.20 -3.86
C THR A 49 9.01 -0.95 -3.72
N THR A 50 8.87 -0.22 -2.62
CA THR A 50 9.76 0.89 -2.26
C THR A 50 10.74 0.48 -1.16
N ASP A 51 11.88 1.15 -1.11
CA ASP A 51 12.89 1.01 -0.05
C ASP A 51 12.61 1.95 1.14
N GLU A 52 11.63 2.86 1.00
CA GLU A 52 11.24 3.82 2.05
C GLU A 52 10.01 3.40 2.85
N GLU A 53 9.76 4.05 3.99
CA GLU A 53 8.50 3.85 4.70
C GLU A 53 7.34 4.45 3.90
N THR A 54 6.23 3.71 3.78
CA THR A 54 5.07 4.11 2.98
C THR A 54 4.36 5.35 3.51
N ILE A 55 4.56 5.70 4.79
CA ILE A 55 4.05 6.94 5.38
C ILE A 55 4.71 8.19 4.79
N HIS A 56 5.89 8.06 4.18
CA HIS A 56 6.66 9.13 3.53
C HIS A 56 6.64 9.01 2.00
N SER A 57 5.55 8.46 1.45
CA SER A 57 5.36 8.28 0.00
C SER A 57 4.49 9.39 -0.61
N GLU A 58 4.69 10.64 -0.20
CA GLU A 58 3.94 11.77 -0.74
C GLU A 58 4.19 11.92 -2.25
N GLY A 59 3.11 11.99 -3.05
CA GLY A 59 3.20 12.16 -4.51
C GLY A 59 3.42 10.87 -5.28
N ILE A 60 3.47 9.71 -4.62
CA ILE A 60 3.65 8.40 -5.26
C ILE A 60 2.57 8.08 -6.30
N ASP A 61 1.39 8.70 -6.19
CA ASP A 61 0.30 8.63 -7.16
C ASP A 61 0.68 9.14 -8.56
N LYS A 62 1.73 9.94 -8.67
CA LYS A 62 2.28 10.43 -9.95
C LYS A 62 3.31 9.49 -10.55
N GLU A 63 3.80 8.52 -9.77
CA GLU A 63 4.88 7.61 -10.15
C GLU A 63 4.37 6.20 -10.44
N VAL A 64 3.14 5.87 -10.04
CA VAL A 64 2.53 4.55 -10.21
C VAL A 64 1.35 4.59 -11.18
N GLU A 65 1.09 3.46 -11.85
CA GLU A 65 -0.07 3.30 -12.72
C GLU A 65 -1.22 2.62 -11.99
N GLY A 66 -2.38 3.28 -11.95
CA GLY A 66 -3.62 2.75 -11.41
C GLY A 66 -4.65 3.86 -11.19
N ASP A 67 -5.91 3.48 -11.01
CA ASP A 67 -6.99 4.43 -10.69
C ASP A 67 -7.01 4.81 -9.20
N TRP A 68 -6.38 3.99 -8.36
CA TRP A 68 -6.28 4.16 -6.91
C TRP A 68 -5.19 3.25 -6.33
N ILE A 69 -4.82 3.46 -5.06
CA ILE A 69 -3.68 2.80 -4.43
C ILE A 69 -4.11 1.98 -3.22
N ILE A 70 -3.54 0.78 -3.09
CA ILE A 70 -3.54 -0.04 -1.89
C ILE A 70 -2.13 -0.03 -1.30
N PHE A 71 -1.99 0.48 -0.08
CA PHE A 71 -0.80 0.24 0.72
C PHE A 71 -1.00 -1.04 1.54
N ALA A 72 -0.18 -2.05 1.27
CA ALA A 72 -0.16 -3.28 2.08
C ALA A 72 0.94 -3.13 3.14
N THR A 73 0.51 -2.87 4.38
CA THR A 73 1.41 -2.45 5.47
C THR A 73 1.05 -3.11 6.79
N ARG A 74 1.97 -3.03 7.74
CA ARG A 74 1.74 -3.37 9.15
C ARG A 74 0.97 -2.27 9.86
N HIS A 75 0.20 -2.67 10.86
CA HIS A 75 -0.25 -1.78 11.92
C HIS A 75 0.53 -2.11 13.19
N GLN A 76 1.00 -1.08 13.89
CA GLN A 76 1.71 -1.23 15.16
C GLN A 76 1.00 -0.40 16.24
N ALA A 77 0.65 -1.06 17.35
CA ALA A 77 0.03 -0.41 18.50
C ALA A 77 0.62 -0.99 19.80
N ALA A 78 0.79 -0.12 20.81
CA ALA A 78 1.30 -0.52 22.12
C ALA A 78 0.44 -1.61 22.81
N SER A 79 -0.85 -1.69 22.46
CA SER A 79 -1.76 -2.71 23.01
C SER A 79 -1.42 -4.15 22.61
N GLY A 80 -0.63 -4.36 21.55
CA GLY A 80 -0.27 -5.69 21.06
C GLY A 80 -1.43 -6.54 20.53
N LYS A 81 -2.64 -5.96 20.40
CA LYS A 81 -3.82 -6.70 19.92
C LYS A 81 -3.63 -7.08 18.45
N LYS A 82 -3.86 -8.36 18.15
CA LYS A 82 -3.87 -8.87 16.77
C LYS A 82 -5.13 -8.34 16.07
N CYS A 83 -4.96 -7.72 14.91
CA CYS A 83 -6.05 -7.20 14.11
C CYS A 83 -5.67 -7.13 12.63
N PHE A 84 -6.68 -7.19 11.78
CA PHE A 84 -6.61 -6.69 10.42
C PHE A 84 -7.38 -5.37 10.35
N CYS A 85 -6.81 -4.36 9.72
CA CYS A 85 -7.35 -3.01 9.68
C CYS A 85 -7.37 -2.49 8.24
N ALA A 86 -8.28 -1.56 7.97
CA ALA A 86 -8.29 -0.75 6.76
C ALA A 86 -8.58 0.71 7.15
N HIS A 87 -7.82 1.66 6.62
CA HIS A 87 -8.04 3.08 6.85
C HIS A 87 -7.54 3.90 5.65
N VAL A 88 -7.87 5.18 5.66
CA VAL A 88 -7.34 6.15 4.69
C VAL A 88 -6.27 6.99 5.39
N PRO A 89 -5.13 7.28 4.75
CA PRO A 89 -4.14 8.20 5.31
C PRO A 89 -4.67 9.64 5.41
N GLY A 90 -4.22 10.37 6.42
CA GLY A 90 -4.56 11.77 6.58
C GLY A 90 -4.30 12.29 7.98
N ASN A 91 -4.07 13.59 8.09
CA ASN A 91 -3.81 14.30 9.32
C ASN A 91 -4.95 15.27 9.63
N TRP A 92 -5.57 15.13 10.80
CA TRP A 92 -6.55 16.09 11.31
C TRP A 92 -5.90 17.40 11.80
N GLY A 93 -4.64 17.32 12.25
CA GLY A 93 -3.86 18.41 12.82
C GLY A 93 -2.45 18.42 12.25
N LYS A 94 -1.44 18.37 13.12
CA LYS A 94 -0.03 18.29 12.70
C LYS A 94 0.31 16.91 12.10
N ALA A 95 1.16 16.91 11.08
CA ALA A 95 1.70 15.72 10.45
C ALA A 95 2.91 15.19 11.22
N GLU A 96 2.68 14.34 12.22
CA GLU A 96 3.76 13.74 13.04
C GLU A 96 4.35 12.45 12.44
N ALA A 97 3.63 11.83 11.50
CA ALA A 97 4.00 10.56 10.87
C ALA A 97 3.76 10.60 9.35
N GLY A 98 4.36 11.60 8.69
CA GLY A 98 4.24 11.81 7.25
C GLY A 98 2.99 12.59 6.82
N GLY A 99 2.97 12.97 5.55
CA GLY A 99 1.94 13.78 4.91
C GLY A 99 2.10 15.28 5.18
N SER A 100 0.98 16.00 5.22
CA SER A 100 0.94 17.44 5.49
C SER A 100 -0.10 17.77 6.55
N ASP A 101 0.11 18.86 7.27
CA ASP A 101 -0.82 19.35 8.29
C ASP A 101 -2.22 19.56 7.71
N ARG A 102 -3.25 19.11 8.45
CA ARG A 102 -4.67 19.30 8.13
C ARG A 102 -5.05 18.84 6.72
N LYS A 103 -4.43 17.76 6.24
CA LYS A 103 -4.64 17.21 4.90
C LYS A 103 -5.05 15.75 4.97
N LEU A 104 -6.09 15.40 4.23
CA LEU A 104 -6.61 14.04 4.10
C LEU A 104 -6.41 13.52 2.69
N CYS A 105 -6.17 12.22 2.55
CA CYS A 105 -6.21 11.55 1.25
C CYS A 105 -7.67 11.28 0.83
N ALA A 106 -7.89 11.11 -0.48
CA ALA A 106 -9.19 10.71 -1.01
C ALA A 106 -9.55 9.30 -0.52
N ALA A 107 -10.74 9.16 0.06
CA ALA A 107 -11.23 7.89 0.56
C ALA A 107 -11.96 7.08 -0.53
N LEU A 108 -11.90 5.76 -0.43
CA LEU A 108 -12.71 4.82 -1.23
C LEU A 108 -13.58 3.95 -0.31
N PRO A 109 -14.68 4.49 0.25
CA PRO A 109 -15.48 3.79 1.27
C PRO A 109 -16.03 2.45 0.80
N GLY A 110 -16.46 2.38 -0.46
CA GLY A 110 -16.97 1.14 -1.07
C GLY A 110 -15.92 0.04 -1.09
N VAL A 111 -14.67 0.37 -1.47
CA VAL A 111 -13.55 -0.57 -1.51
C VAL A 111 -13.19 -1.04 -0.10
N MET A 112 -13.04 -0.12 0.86
CA MET A 112 -12.74 -0.46 2.25
C MET A 112 -13.81 -1.38 2.86
N LYS A 113 -15.08 -1.11 2.60
CA LYS A 113 -16.19 -1.97 3.05
C LYS A 113 -16.09 -3.38 2.48
N GLN A 114 -15.71 -3.54 1.21
CA GLN A 114 -15.53 -4.86 0.62
C GLN A 114 -14.32 -5.58 1.21
N ALA A 115 -13.21 -4.88 1.43
CA ALA A 115 -12.03 -5.46 2.08
C ALA A 115 -12.36 -5.99 3.48
N LEU A 116 -13.02 -5.17 4.31
CA LEU A 116 -13.42 -5.56 5.67
C LEU A 116 -14.41 -6.72 5.73
N LYS A 117 -15.24 -6.92 4.70
CA LYS A 117 -16.16 -8.06 4.60
C LYS A 117 -15.49 -9.37 4.21
N LYS A 118 -14.23 -9.31 3.74
CA LYS A 118 -13.47 -10.44 3.22
C LYS A 118 -12.36 -10.90 4.15
N ILE A 119 -12.17 -10.20 5.26
CA ILE A 119 -11.36 -10.58 6.42
C ILE A 119 -12.24 -11.44 7.33
#